data_AF-A0A7W1L7M1-F1
#
_entry.id   AF-A0A7W1L7M1-F1
#
_cell.length_a   1.000
_cell.length_b   1.000
_cell.length_c   1.000
_cell.angle_alpha   90.00
_cell.angle_beta   90.00
_cell.angle_gamma   90.00
#
_symmetry.space_group_name_H-M   'P 1'
#
loop_
_entity.id
_entity.type
_entity.pdbx_description
1 polymer ?
#
loop_
_entity_poly.entity_id
_entity_poly.type
_entity_poly.pdbx_seq_one_letter_code
_entity_poly.pdbx_strand_id
1 'polypeptide(L)' 'MAKLPTPATMYSALLRHDPTYEGVFWLGVRTTGIFCRPTCRARTPNRENIEFFAAPSDALHAGFRPCRKCRPL' A
#
# COMPACT_ATOMS: atom_id res chain seq x y z
N MET A 1 -16.91 10.63 8.38
CA MET A 1 -16.54 10.77 6.96
C MET A 1 -15.02 10.65 6.85
N ALA A 2 -14.49 9.42 6.75
CA ALA A 2 -13.05 9.18 6.69
C ALA A 2 -12.55 9.50 5.28
N LYS A 3 -12.07 10.74 5.11
CA LYS A 3 -11.51 11.27 3.87
C LYS A 3 -10.19 10.53 3.63
N LEU A 4 -10.15 9.67 2.62
CA LEU A 4 -8.87 9.13 2.14
C LEU A 4 -7.93 10.32 1.88
N PRO A 5 -6.72 10.34 2.48
CA PRO A 5 -5.78 11.42 2.27
C PRO A 5 -5.37 11.49 0.79
N THR A 6 -4.90 12.65 0.33
CA THR A 6 -4.51 12.79 -1.07
C THR A 6 -3.39 11.82 -1.44
N PRO A 7 -3.31 11.37 -2.71
CA PRO A 7 -2.27 10.44 -3.17
C PRO A 7 -0.84 10.91 -2.85
N ALA A 8 -0.62 12.24 -2.86
CA ALA A 8 0.64 12.85 -2.46
C ALA A 8 0.98 12.58 -0.98
N THR A 9 -0.01 12.68 -0.09
CA THR A 9 0.17 12.40 1.34
C THR A 9 0.41 10.90 1.58
N MET A 10 -0.33 10.02 0.91
CA MET A 10 -0.10 8.56 0.96
C MET A 10 1.31 8.19 0.50
N TYR A 11 1.77 8.80 -0.59
CA TYR A 11 3.13 8.59 -1.10
C TYR A 11 4.20 9.11 -0.14
N SER A 12 3.98 10.27 0.48
CA SER A 12 4.91 10.81 1.49
C SER A 12 4.97 9.95 2.75
N ALA A 13 3.82 9.42 3.22
CA ALA A 13 3.75 8.49 4.34
C ALA A 13 4.47 7.17 4.02
N LEU A 14 4.37 6.72 2.77
CA LEU A 14 5.07 5.53 2.27
C LEU A 14 6.58 5.74 2.19
N LEU A 15 7.05 6.93 1.79
CA LEU A 15 8.46 7.32 1.87
C LEU A 15 8.98 7.38 3.31
N ARG A 16 8.14 7.81 4.25
CA ARG A 16 8.46 7.92 5.68
C ARG A 16 8.28 6.60 6.45
N HIS A 17 7.68 5.60 5.82
CA HIS A 17 7.25 4.34 6.47
C HIS A 17 6.41 4.58 7.73
N ASP A 18 5.50 5.56 7.66
CA ASP A 18 4.67 5.98 8.80
C ASP A 18 3.69 4.85 9.21
N PRO A 19 3.79 4.32 10.45
CA PRO A 19 2.90 3.27 10.95
C PRO A 19 1.49 3.77 11.25
N THR A 20 1.30 5.08 11.34
CA THR A 20 0.01 5.74 11.55
C THR A 20 -1.00 5.44 10.43
N TYR A 21 -0.51 5.05 9.25
CA TYR A 21 -1.34 4.67 8.11
C TYR A 21 -1.43 3.15 7.90
N GLU A 22 -0.84 2.36 8.80
CA GLU A 22 -0.98 0.92 8.77
C GLU A 22 -2.45 0.53 8.99
N GLY A 23 -3.03 -0.21 8.03
CA GLY A 23 -4.46 -0.57 8.06
C GLY A 23 -5.42 0.53 7.59
N VAL A 24 -4.91 1.74 7.28
CA VAL A 24 -5.71 2.82 6.67
C VAL A 24 -5.77 2.67 5.16
N PHE A 25 -4.64 2.30 4.55
CA PHE A 25 -4.56 1.99 3.13
C PHE A 25 -3.51 0.92 2.86
N TRP A 26 -3.66 0.27 1.72
CA TRP A 26 -2.76 -0.74 1.18
C TRP A 26 -2.18 -0.24 -0.14
N LEU A 27 -0.93 -0.61 -0.43
CA LEU A 27 -0.29 -0.27 -1.69
C LEU A 27 -0.21 -1.54 -2.55
N GLY A 28 -0.81 -1.54 -3.73
CA GLY A 28 -0.58 -2.54 -4.76
C GLY A 28 0.51 -2.08 -5.71
N VAL A 29 1.53 -2.92 -5.87
CA VAL A 29 2.59 -2.68 -6.84
C VAL A 29 2.20 -3.41 -8.13
N ARG A 30 1.85 -2.66 -9.18
CA ARG A 30 1.43 -3.22 -10.47
C ARG A 30 2.51 -4.04 -11.14
N THR A 31 3.79 -3.67 -10.94
CA THR A 31 4.93 -4.37 -11.55
C THR A 31 5.14 -5.78 -10.98
N THR A 32 4.85 -5.99 -9.70
CA THR A 32 5.00 -7.31 -9.05
C THR A 32 3.66 -8.01 -8.83
N GLY A 33 2.53 -7.31 -8.97
CA GLY A 33 1.22 -7.83 -8.62
C GLY A 33 1.10 -8.16 -7.13
N ILE A 34 1.85 -7.45 -6.27
CA ILE A 34 1.87 -7.67 -4.83
C ILE A 34 1.32 -6.44 -4.13
N PHE A 35 0.46 -6.64 -3.13
CA PHE A 35 0.07 -5.57 -2.22
C PHE A 35 0.79 -5.66 -0.86
N CYS A 36 1.17 -4.51 -0.33
CA CYS A 36 1.95 -4.34 0.89
C CYS A 36 1.31 -3.31 1.84
N ARG A 37 1.81 -3.27 3.08
CA ARG A 37 1.53 -2.20 4.06
C ARG A 37 2.40 -0.97 3.78
N PRO A 38 1.93 0.26 4.07
CA PRO A 38 2.72 1.49 3.87
C PRO A 38 4.04 1.50 4.66
N THR A 39 4.11 0.75 5.75
CA THR A 39 5.28 0.54 6.61
C THR A 39 6.31 -0.42 6.04
N CYS A 40 6.00 -1.13 4.96
CA CYS A 40 6.87 -2.19 4.48
C CYS A 40 8.16 -1.59 3.90
N ARG A 41 9.32 -2.01 4.41
CA ARG A 41 10.67 -1.61 3.95
C ARG A 41 11.01 -2.06 2.52
N ALA A 42 10.02 -2.49 1.74
CA ALA A 42 10.21 -2.80 0.34
C ALA A 42 10.62 -1.53 -0.40
N ARG A 43 11.49 -1.67 -1.40
CA ARG A 43 11.94 -0.55 -2.21
C ARG A 43 10.72 0.10 -2.86
N THR A 44 10.47 1.37 -2.55
CA THR A 44 9.33 2.11 -3.09
C THR A 44 9.43 2.14 -4.61
N PRO A 45 8.51 1.49 -5.35
CA PRO A 45 8.50 1.57 -6.81
C PRO A 45 8.07 2.98 -7.26
N ASN A 46 8.22 3.27 -8.55
CA ASN A 46 7.75 4.55 -9.08
C ASN A 46 6.25 4.70 -8.86
N ARG A 47 5.83 5.94 -8.53
CA ARG A 47 4.44 6.35 -8.25
C ARG A 47 3.43 5.90 -9.30
N GLU A 48 3.85 5.88 -10.57
CA GLU A 48 3.08 5.39 -11.72
C GLU A 48 2.73 3.89 -11.67
N ASN A 49 3.52 3.08 -10.96
CA ASN A 49 3.33 1.64 -10.79
C ASN A 49 2.70 1.29 -9.43
N ILE A 50 2.32 2.30 -8.64
CA ILE A 50 1.69 2.14 -7.34
C ILE A 50 0.21 2.44 -7.48
N GLU A 51 -0.59 1.53 -6.95
CA GLU A 51 -2.02 1.68 -6.80
C GLU A 51 -2.35 1.66 -5.30
N PHE A 52 -3.25 2.53 -4.87
CA PHE A 52 -3.65 2.61 -3.46
C PHE A 52 -5.03 2.00 -3.29
N PHE A 53 -5.15 1.10 -2.32
CA PHE A 53 -6.38 0.39 -1.98
C PHE A 53 -6.82 0.76 -0.56
N ALA A 54 -8.12 0.95 -0.37
CA ALA A 54 -8.69 1.24 0.94
C ALA A 54 -8.88 -0.02 1.81
N ALA A 55 -8.86 -1.21 1.21
CA ALA A 55 -8.97 -2.49 1.91
C ALA A 55 -8.09 -3.55 1.23
N PRO A 56 -7.64 -4.59 1.96
CA PRO A 56 -6.90 -5.70 1.38
C PRO A 56 -7.82 -6.56 0.48
N SER A 57 -9.12 -6.55 0.74
CA SER A 57 -10.13 -7.22 -0.08
C SER A 57 -10.20 -6.64 -1.49
N ASP A 58 -10.11 -5.30 -1.64
CA ASP A 58 -10.05 -4.65 -2.95
C ASP A 58 -8.79 -5.05 -3.71
N ALA A 59 -7.64 -5.10 -3.04
CA ALA A 59 -6.40 -5.54 -3.65
C ALA A 59 -6.47 -7.02 -4.10
N LEU A 60 -7.10 -7.89 -3.30
CA LEU A 60 -7.34 -9.29 -3.67
C LEU A 60 -8.28 -9.41 -4.87
N HIS A 61 -9.36 -8.61 -4.90
CA HIS A 61 -10.30 -8.56 -6.04
C HIS A 61 -9.64 -8.05 -7.32
N ALA A 62 -8.71 -7.10 -7.21
CA ALA A 62 -7.92 -6.61 -8.32
C ALA A 62 -6.80 -7.58 -8.77
N GLY A 63 -6.67 -8.75 -8.12
CA GLY A 63 -5.72 -9.80 -8.49
C GLY A 63 -4.32 -9.63 -7.89
N PHE A 64 -4.15 -8.72 -6.93
CA PHE A 64 -2.88 -8.57 -6.23
C PHE A 64 -2.73 -9.63 -5.13
N ARG A 65 -1.50 -10.12 -4.99
CA ARG A 65 -1.15 -11.12 -3.97
C ARG A 65 -0.64 -10.43 -2.71
N PRO A 66 -0.95 -10.94 -1.51
CA PRO A 66 -0.40 -10.39 -0.27
C PRO A 66 1.11 -10.57 -0.22
N CYS A 67 1.83 -9.53 0.21
CA CYS A 67 3.27 -9.61 0.39
C CYS A 67 3.63 -10.64 1.47
N ARG A 68 4.43 -11.65 1.09
CA ARG A 68 4.97 -12.65 2.02
C ARG A 68 5.86 -12.05 3.12
N LYS A 69 6.48 -10.89 2.87
CA LYS A 69 7.42 -10.22 3.79
C LYS A 69 6.74 -9.36 4.85
N CYS A 70 5.59 -8.75 4.57
CA CYS A 70 4.92 -7.87 5.55
C CYS A 70 4.06 -8.69 6.56
N ARG A 71 4.45 -9.94 6.87
CA ARG A 71 3.98 -10.66 8.07
C ARG A 71 4.55 -9.93 9.31
N PRO A 72 3.81 -9.77 10.41
CA PRO A 72 2.76 -10.69 10.86
C PRO A 72 1.38 -10.11 10.61
N LEU A 73 0.46 -10.98 10.14
CA LEU A 73 -0.97 -10.76 10.35
C LEU A 73 -1.22 -10.44 11.82
#